data_AF-A0A914P4K7-F1
#
_entry.id   AF-A0A914P4K7-F1
#
_cell.length_a   1.000
_cell.length_b   1.000
_cell.length_c   1.000
_cell.angle_alpha   90.00
_cell.angle_beta   90.00
_cell.angle_gamma   90.00
#
_symmetry.space_group_name_H-M   'P 1'
#
loop_
_entity.id
_entity.type
_entity.pdbx_description
1 polymer ?
#
loop_
_entity_poly.entity_id
_entity_poly.type
_entity_poly.pdbx_seq_one_letter_code
_entity_poly.pdbx_strand_id
1 'polypeptide(L)'
;MFFLLLSTCFVDTDILFSFYILPSWFIQFTKALAFRYSHYFVSYFATSIVFIGGAPYSLEIVRWTSVEWPGSLAQVASVWNIPMHSFLHKYCYRKLLSSGFATLSAILITFAVSSLLHGLDLRMCTVLLSFGLFSFAETGLRERLAISLSACIRTRPCPKDGGCLHRYKSNLNPLVILPCVIFLLINGYQLVYLANQSK
;
A
#
# COMPACT_ATOMS: atom_id res chain seq x y z
N MET A 1 -12.59 11.20 14.40
CA MET A 1 -12.19 10.88 15.79
C MET A 1 -11.76 9.43 15.99
N PHE A 2 -12.44 8.43 15.44
CA PHE A 2 -12.10 7.01 15.64
C PHE A 2 -10.60 6.67 15.44
N PHE A 3 -10.04 6.97 14.26
CA PHE A 3 -8.62 6.69 13.98
C PHE A 3 -7.63 7.48 14.85
N LEU A 4 -8.02 8.66 15.36
CA LEU A 4 -7.19 9.43 16.29
C LEU A 4 -7.06 8.67 17.62
N LEU A 5 -8.19 8.26 18.20
CA LEU A 5 -8.21 7.50 19.45
C LEU A 5 -7.45 6.18 19.30
N LEU A 6 -7.63 5.48 18.18
CA LEU A 6 -6.85 4.27 17.90
C LEU A 6 -5.35 4.59 17.84
N SER A 7 -4.97 5.63 17.11
CA SER A 7 -3.57 6.03 16.95
C SER A 7 -2.89 6.43 18.25
N THR A 8 -3.58 7.10 19.18
CA THR A 8 -2.93 7.72 20.35
C THR A 8 -3.18 6.99 21.67
N CYS A 9 -4.31 6.29 21.80
CA CYS A 9 -4.74 5.74 23.09
C CYS A 9 -4.79 4.21 23.11
N PHE A 10 -5.12 3.57 21.99
CA PHE A 10 -5.30 2.11 21.95
C PHE A 10 -4.11 1.37 21.33
N VAL A 11 -3.46 1.97 20.33
CA VAL A 11 -2.35 1.33 19.59
C VAL A 11 -0.99 1.87 19.99
N ASP A 12 -0.89 3.15 20.35
CA ASP A 12 0.36 3.68 20.91
C ASP A 12 0.50 3.19 22.35
N THR A 13 1.33 2.16 22.50
CA THR A 13 1.27 1.24 23.63
C THR A 13 2.19 1.65 24.77
N ASP A 14 2.79 2.84 24.77
CA ASP A 14 3.55 3.33 25.93
C ASP A 14 2.71 3.30 27.23
N ILE A 15 1.38 3.41 27.14
CA ILE A 15 0.44 3.31 28.28
C ILE A 15 0.14 1.85 28.70
N LEU A 16 0.10 0.90 27.76
CA LEU A 16 -0.11 -0.53 28.04
C LEU A 16 1.17 -1.26 28.48
N PHE A 17 2.33 -0.65 28.23
CA PHE A 17 3.67 -1.24 28.37
C PHE A 17 4.19 -1.36 29.79
N SER A 18 3.63 -0.64 30.77
CA SER A 18 4.17 -0.68 32.14
C SER A 18 3.97 -2.05 32.83
N PHE A 19 3.20 -2.98 32.25
CA PHE A 19 2.80 -4.23 32.90
C PHE A 19 3.17 -5.53 32.14
N TYR A 20 3.58 -5.52 30.86
CA TYR A 20 3.85 -6.75 30.09
C TYR A 20 5.09 -6.67 29.19
N ILE A 21 5.94 -7.72 29.21
CA ILE A 21 7.08 -7.92 28.30
C ILE A 21 6.55 -8.46 26.96
N LEU A 22 6.30 -7.58 25.99
CA LEU A 22 5.89 -7.97 24.63
C LEU A 22 7.12 -8.19 23.73
N PRO A 23 7.03 -9.11 22.74
CA PRO A 23 8.13 -9.36 21.80
C PRO A 23 8.35 -8.19 20.85
N SER A 24 9.61 -7.90 20.49
CA SER A 24 10.03 -6.71 19.72
C SER A 24 9.31 -6.50 18.38
N TRP A 25 8.86 -7.57 17.73
CA TRP A 25 8.12 -7.48 16.46
C TRP A 25 6.71 -6.89 16.66
N PHE A 26 6.06 -7.18 17.79
CA PHE A 26 4.73 -6.69 18.12
C PHE A 26 4.76 -5.20 18.46
N ILE A 27 5.84 -4.76 19.12
CA ILE A 27 6.13 -3.34 19.39
C ILE A 27 6.27 -2.56 18.09
N GLN A 28 7.04 -3.12 17.16
CA GLN A 28 7.23 -2.56 15.82
C GLN A 28 5.91 -2.51 15.03
N PHE A 29 5.10 -3.57 15.11
CA PHE A 29 3.78 -3.62 14.48
C PHE A 29 2.84 -2.53 15.01
N THR A 30 2.71 -2.38 16.32
CA THR A 30 1.84 -1.37 16.94
C THR A 30 2.30 0.04 16.60
N LYS A 31 3.61 0.32 16.67
CA LYS A 31 4.19 1.60 16.23
C LYS A 31 3.92 1.92 14.76
N ALA A 32 4.00 0.93 13.87
CA ALA A 32 3.68 1.10 12.46
C ALA A 32 2.17 1.31 12.25
N LEU A 33 1.32 0.62 13.01
CA LEU A 33 -0.13 0.74 12.94
C LEU A 33 -0.61 2.11 13.45
N ALA A 34 -0.05 2.62 14.54
CA ALA A 34 -0.34 3.96 15.05
C ALA A 34 -0.03 5.03 13.99
N PHE A 35 1.12 4.93 13.30
CA PHE A 35 1.47 5.81 12.19
C PHE A 35 0.43 5.79 11.05
N ARG A 36 -0.11 4.62 10.70
CA ARG A 36 -1.15 4.53 9.67
C ARG A 36 -2.48 5.11 10.12
N TYR A 37 -2.86 4.88 11.37
CA TYR A 37 -4.09 5.43 11.93
C TYR A 37 -4.06 6.96 12.05
N SER A 38 -2.92 7.56 12.41
CA SER A 38 -2.78 9.02 12.38
C SER A 38 -2.96 9.57 10.96
N HIS A 39 -2.36 8.92 9.95
CA HIS A 39 -2.54 9.29 8.54
C HIS A 39 -4.01 9.17 8.08
N TYR A 40 -4.71 8.11 8.47
CA TYR A 40 -6.14 7.95 8.17
C TYR A 40 -6.97 9.06 8.81
N PHE A 41 -6.69 9.41 10.07
CA PHE A 41 -7.37 10.52 10.73
C PHE A 41 -7.21 11.83 9.95
N VAL A 42 -5.97 12.21 9.62
CA VAL A 42 -5.69 13.45 8.88
C VAL A 42 -6.38 13.45 7.52
N SER A 43 -6.32 12.32 6.79
CA SER A 43 -6.92 12.19 5.46
C SER A 43 -8.45 12.29 5.49
N TYR A 44 -9.12 11.64 6.44
CA TYR A 44 -10.57 11.74 6.59
C TYR A 44 -11.00 13.11 7.08
N PHE A 45 -10.23 13.73 7.98
CA PHE A 45 -10.50 15.10 8.44
C PHE A 45 -10.38 16.11 7.30
N ALA A 46 -9.33 16.02 6.49
CA ALA A 46 -9.17 16.84 5.29
C ALA A 46 -10.32 16.61 4.30
N THR A 47 -10.72 15.36 4.06
CA THR A 47 -11.86 15.03 3.20
C THR A 47 -13.15 15.72 3.69
N SER A 48 -13.41 15.70 5.01
CA SER A 48 -14.56 16.40 5.60
C SER A 48 -14.50 17.91 5.42
N ILE A 49 -13.34 18.54 5.60
CA ILE A 49 -13.16 19.99 5.38
C ILE A 49 -13.45 20.35 3.93
N VAL A 50 -12.86 19.63 2.98
CA VAL A 50 -13.04 19.92 1.54
C VAL A 50 -14.50 19.66 1.12
N PHE A 51 -15.14 18.63 1.68
CA PHE A 51 -16.57 18.38 1.47
C PHE A 51 -17.45 19.54 1.98
N ILE A 52 -17.19 20.06 3.19
CA ILE A 52 -17.86 21.26 3.72
C ILE A 52 -17.61 22.48 2.80
N GLY A 53 -16.41 22.55 2.19
CA GLY A 53 -16.06 23.54 1.18
C GLY A 53 -16.70 23.34 -0.20
N GLY A 54 -17.59 22.36 -0.38
CA GLY A 54 -18.35 22.15 -1.61
C GLY A 54 -17.75 21.13 -2.59
N ALA A 55 -16.70 20.39 -2.22
CA ALA A 55 -16.18 19.31 -3.05
C ALA A 55 -17.12 18.09 -3.08
N PRO A 56 -17.09 17.29 -4.16
CA PRO A 56 -17.91 16.10 -4.27
C PRO A 56 -17.53 15.06 -3.19
N TYR A 57 -18.53 14.37 -2.67
CA TYR A 57 -18.37 13.28 -1.69
C TYR A 57 -17.53 12.11 -2.22
N SER A 58 -17.37 11.99 -3.54
CA SER A 58 -16.56 10.96 -4.19
C SER A 58 -15.06 11.21 -4.08
N LEU A 59 -14.63 12.36 -3.56
CA LEU A 59 -13.22 12.65 -3.33
C LEU A 59 -12.69 11.78 -2.18
N GLU A 60 -11.90 10.77 -2.52
CA GLU A 60 -11.24 9.89 -1.56
C GLU A 60 -9.74 10.23 -1.50
N ILE A 61 -9.21 10.58 -0.32
CA ILE A 61 -7.77 10.81 -0.12
C ILE A 61 -7.03 9.50 0.16
N VAL A 62 -7.64 8.62 0.95
CA VAL A 62 -7.08 7.32 1.36
C VAL A 62 -8.17 6.27 1.45
N ARG A 63 -7.84 5.01 1.10
CA ARG A 63 -8.72 3.85 1.34
C ARG A 63 -8.13 2.92 2.39
N TRP A 64 -8.43 3.19 3.66
CA TRP A 64 -7.82 2.46 4.78
C TRP A 64 -8.01 0.93 4.70
N THR A 65 -9.17 0.44 4.24
CA THR A 65 -9.44 -1.01 4.15
C THR A 65 -8.47 -1.73 3.22
N SER A 66 -8.10 -1.10 2.10
CA SER A 66 -7.16 -1.66 1.12
C SER A 66 -5.70 -1.50 1.54
N VAL A 67 -5.41 -0.60 2.49
CA VAL A 67 -4.08 -0.47 3.10
C VAL A 67 -3.88 -1.50 4.20
N GLU A 68 -4.86 -1.70 5.09
CA GLU A 68 -4.77 -2.69 6.17
C GLU A 68 -4.97 -4.13 5.69
N TRP A 69 -5.63 -4.34 4.55
CA TRP A 69 -5.71 -5.63 3.87
C TRP A 69 -4.95 -5.60 2.53
N PRO A 70 -3.60 -5.56 2.58
CA PRO A 70 -2.79 -5.29 1.40
C PRO A 70 -2.74 -6.50 0.46
N GLY A 71 -3.63 -6.53 -0.52
CA GLY A 71 -3.62 -7.52 -1.59
C GLY A 71 -2.35 -7.48 -2.43
N SER A 72 -1.75 -6.30 -2.58
CA SER A 72 -0.41 -6.07 -3.19
C SER A 72 0.18 -4.74 -2.75
N LEU A 73 1.51 -4.60 -2.78
CA LEU A 73 2.16 -3.31 -2.52
C LEU A 73 1.78 -2.25 -3.58
N ALA A 74 1.66 -2.65 -4.84
CA ALA A 74 1.23 -1.76 -5.91
C ALA A 74 -0.15 -1.14 -5.61
N GLN A 75 -1.08 -1.95 -5.11
CA GLN A 75 -2.39 -1.47 -4.67
C GLN A 75 -2.25 -0.51 -3.49
N VAL A 76 -1.46 -0.86 -2.47
CA VAL A 76 -1.24 0.01 -1.30
C VAL A 76 -0.72 1.38 -1.73
N ALA A 77 0.29 1.46 -2.61
CA ALA A 77 0.79 2.74 -3.13
C ALA A 77 -0.30 3.56 -3.84
N SER A 78 -1.24 2.90 -4.51
CA SER A 78 -2.34 3.60 -5.20
C SER A 78 -3.43 4.14 -4.28
N VAL A 79 -3.59 3.54 -3.09
CA VAL A 79 -4.67 3.88 -2.16
C VAL A 79 -4.21 4.60 -0.87
N TRP A 80 -2.91 4.63 -0.59
CA TRP A 80 -2.34 5.28 0.59
C TRP A 80 -2.48 6.81 0.54
N ASN A 81 -2.26 7.39 -0.64
CA ASN A 81 -2.47 8.81 -0.92
C ASN A 81 -2.89 8.94 -2.39
N ILE A 82 -4.19 8.83 -2.63
CA ILE A 82 -4.78 8.76 -3.98
C ILE A 82 -4.46 10.00 -4.82
N PRO A 83 -4.53 11.25 -4.29
CA PRO A 83 -4.16 12.44 -5.05
C PRO A 83 -2.69 12.43 -5.49
N MET A 84 -1.77 12.13 -4.56
CA MET A 84 -0.34 12.06 -4.86
C MET A 84 -0.04 10.96 -5.89
N HIS A 85 -0.60 9.77 -5.70
CA HIS A 85 -0.46 8.67 -6.64
C HIS A 85 -0.98 9.05 -8.03
N SER A 86 -2.17 9.66 -8.12
CA SER A 86 -2.78 10.06 -9.39
C SER A 86 -1.94 11.10 -10.12
N PHE A 87 -1.39 12.07 -9.40
CA PHE A 87 -0.48 13.08 -9.93
C PHE A 87 0.79 12.43 -10.49
N LEU A 88 1.51 11.65 -9.69
CA LEU A 88 2.76 10.99 -10.09
C LEU A 88 2.52 9.98 -11.22
N HIS A 89 1.42 9.23 -11.17
CA HIS A 89 1.07 8.29 -12.22
C HIS A 89 0.84 9.01 -13.55
N LYS A 90 0.07 10.10 -13.57
CA LYS A 90 -0.24 10.85 -14.78
C LYS A 90 0.97 11.59 -15.35
N TYR A 91 1.72 12.29 -14.51
CA TYR A 91 2.75 13.23 -14.96
C TYR A 91 4.16 12.68 -14.96
N CYS A 92 4.46 11.63 -14.19
CA CYS A 92 5.78 11.00 -14.15
C CYS A 92 5.73 9.63 -14.82
N TYR A 93 5.02 8.67 -14.23
CA TYR A 93 5.06 7.27 -14.68
C TYR A 93 4.58 7.08 -16.12
N ARG A 94 3.39 7.59 -16.46
CA ARG A 94 2.84 7.46 -17.82
C ARG A 94 3.67 8.20 -18.87
N LYS A 95 4.23 9.37 -18.52
CA LYS A 95 5.12 10.11 -19.41
C LYS A 95 6.40 9.33 -19.69
N LEU A 96 7.06 8.79 -18.66
CA LEU A 96 8.27 7.99 -18.81
C LEU A 96 8.04 6.76 -19.69
N LEU A 97 6.92 6.04 -19.47
CA LEU A 97 6.55 4.91 -20.33
C LEU A 97 6.31 5.35 -21.79
N SER A 98 5.62 6.47 -22.02
CA SER A 98 5.41 6.98 -23.38
C SER A 98 6.70 7.45 -24.07
N SER A 99 7.71 7.82 -23.29
CA SER A 99 9.04 8.18 -23.77
C SER A 99 9.96 6.96 -24.01
N GLY A 100 9.47 5.73 -23.85
CA GLY A 100 10.21 4.50 -24.15
C GLY A 100 11.06 3.96 -23.00
N PHE A 101 10.92 4.48 -21.78
CA PHE A 101 11.62 3.92 -20.62
C PHE A 101 11.05 2.54 -20.24
N ALA A 102 11.93 1.65 -19.78
CA ALA A 102 11.52 0.37 -19.21
C ALA A 102 10.66 0.56 -17.95
N THR A 103 9.75 -0.39 -17.69
CA THR A 103 8.82 -0.33 -16.55
C THR A 103 9.53 -0.13 -15.21
N LEU A 104 10.63 -0.85 -14.97
CA LEU A 104 11.41 -0.72 -13.74
C LEU A 104 11.99 0.69 -13.59
N SER A 105 12.60 1.23 -14.65
CA SER A 105 13.14 2.59 -14.66
C SER A 105 12.04 3.62 -14.41
N ALA A 106 10.87 3.46 -15.03
CA ALA A 106 9.73 4.34 -14.81
C ALA A 106 9.25 4.31 -13.36
N ILE A 107 9.21 3.13 -12.71
CA ILE A 107 8.86 2.98 -11.29
C ILE A 107 9.91 3.68 -10.42
N LEU A 108 11.20 3.38 -10.61
CA LEU A 108 12.28 3.95 -9.79
C LEU A 108 12.33 5.47 -9.88
N ILE A 109 12.23 6.04 -11.08
CA ILE A 109 12.21 7.49 -11.26
C ILE A 109 10.95 8.10 -10.62
N THR A 110 9.79 7.44 -10.75
CA THR A 110 8.55 7.93 -10.12
C THR A 110 8.68 7.98 -8.59
N PHE A 111 9.26 6.94 -7.97
CA PHE A 111 9.51 6.93 -6.53
C PHE A 111 10.63 7.88 -6.10
N ALA A 112 11.64 8.12 -6.95
CA ALA A 112 12.65 9.14 -6.71
C ALA A 112 12.03 10.55 -6.71
N VAL A 113 11.15 10.86 -7.67
CA VAL A 113 10.38 12.12 -7.69
C VAL A 113 9.45 12.22 -6.48
N SER A 114 8.79 11.13 -6.10
CA SER A 114 8.00 11.10 -4.86
C SER A 114 8.84 11.44 -3.64
N SER A 115 10.05 10.87 -3.54
CA SER A 115 10.98 11.12 -2.42
C SER A 115 11.48 12.57 -2.38
N LEU A 116 11.68 13.19 -3.55
CA LEU A 116 11.99 14.62 -3.66
C LEU A 116 10.86 15.50 -3.10
N LEU A 117 9.59 15.15 -3.36
CA LEU A 117 8.44 15.85 -2.77
C LEU A 117 8.36 15.72 -1.25
N HIS A 118 9.00 14.70 -0.68
CA HIS A 118 9.18 14.54 0.77
C HIS A 118 10.43 15.25 1.33
N GLY A 119 11.07 16.12 0.55
CA GLY A 119 12.21 16.91 0.99
C GLY A 119 13.58 16.22 0.89
N LEU A 120 13.70 15.16 0.08
CA LEU A 120 14.92 14.35 -0.07
C LEU A 120 15.48 13.78 1.25
N ASP A 121 14.61 13.50 2.22
CA ASP A 121 15.02 12.74 3.40
C ASP A 121 15.51 11.36 2.95
N LEU A 122 16.78 11.03 3.23
CA LEU A 122 17.42 9.77 2.82
C LEU A 122 16.66 8.54 3.35
N ARG A 123 16.01 8.65 4.52
CA ARG A 123 15.16 7.59 5.07
C ARG A 123 13.94 7.39 4.20
N MET A 124 13.22 8.47 3.86
CA MET A 124 12.06 8.40 2.97
C MET A 124 12.43 7.92 1.57
N CYS A 125 13.58 8.34 1.06
CA CYS A 125 14.12 7.87 -0.21
C CYS A 125 14.33 6.34 -0.19
N THR A 126 15.00 5.83 0.85
CA THR A 126 15.25 4.39 1.01
C THR A 126 13.94 3.61 1.12
N VAL A 127 12.98 4.10 1.91
CA VAL A 127 11.67 3.47 2.09
C VAL A 127 10.90 3.41 0.77
N LEU A 128 10.80 4.53 0.05
CA LEU A 128 10.00 4.64 -1.17
C LEU A 128 10.64 3.88 -2.34
N LEU A 129 11.96 3.93 -2.49
CA LEU A 129 12.66 3.13 -3.51
C LEU A 129 12.54 1.63 -3.23
N SER A 130 12.70 1.20 -1.98
CA SER A 130 12.50 -0.20 -1.58
C SER A 130 11.05 -0.64 -1.82
N PHE A 131 10.08 0.21 -1.48
CA PHE A 131 8.67 -0.04 -1.77
C PHE A 131 8.43 -0.26 -3.26
N GLY A 132 9.00 0.59 -4.12
CA GLY A 132 8.90 0.46 -5.58
C GLY A 132 9.52 -0.83 -6.12
N LEU A 133 10.69 -1.21 -5.62
CA LEU A 133 11.35 -2.46 -5.99
C LEU A 133 10.56 -3.70 -5.55
N PHE A 134 10.09 -3.73 -4.30
CA PHE A 134 9.26 -4.83 -3.79
C PHE A 134 7.96 -4.95 -4.58
N SER A 135 7.31 -3.82 -4.89
CA SER A 135 6.10 -3.80 -5.72
C SER A 135 6.34 -4.34 -7.13
N PHE A 136 7.49 -4.03 -7.74
CA PHE A 136 7.87 -4.55 -9.07
C PHE A 136 8.12 -6.07 -9.02
N ALA A 137 8.91 -6.52 -8.03
CA ALA A 137 9.22 -7.93 -7.84
C ALA A 137 7.96 -8.75 -7.55
N GLU A 138 7.09 -8.28 -6.66
CA GLU A 138 5.80 -8.92 -6.34
C GLU A 138 4.94 -9.07 -7.61
N THR A 139 4.82 -8.00 -8.40
CA THR A 139 4.02 -8.02 -9.63
C THR A 139 4.56 -9.05 -10.63
N GLY A 140 5.88 -9.12 -10.83
CA GLY A 140 6.50 -10.11 -11.71
C GLY A 140 6.31 -11.55 -11.21
N LEU A 141 6.42 -11.79 -9.89
CA LEU A 141 6.22 -13.10 -9.29
C LEU A 141 4.77 -13.56 -9.44
N ARG A 142 3.81 -12.69 -9.12
CA ARG A 142 2.37 -12.98 -9.23
C ARG A 142 1.95 -13.30 -10.65
N GLU A 143 2.52 -12.61 -11.64
CA GLU A 143 2.26 -12.88 -13.05
C GLU A 143 2.70 -14.29 -13.44
N ARG A 144 3.93 -14.68 -13.06
CA ARG A 144 4.44 -16.04 -13.31
C ARG A 144 3.62 -17.12 -12.63
N LEU A 145 3.21 -16.89 -11.38
CA LEU A 145 2.37 -17.83 -10.64
C LEU A 145 0.97 -17.93 -11.23
N ALA A 146 0.37 -16.82 -11.67
CA ALA A 146 -0.96 -16.81 -12.28
C ALA A 146 -1.00 -17.66 -13.55
N ILE A 147 0.04 -17.57 -14.38
CA ILE A 147 0.20 -18.38 -15.60
C ILE A 147 0.43 -19.85 -15.24
N SER A 148 1.41 -20.13 -14.37
CA SER A 148 1.79 -21.50 -14.00
C SER A 148 0.65 -22.29 -13.34
N LEU A 149 -0.08 -21.65 -12.42
CA LEU A 149 -1.21 -22.28 -11.72
C LEU A 149 -2.54 -22.14 -12.48
N SER A 150 -2.56 -21.37 -13.58
CA SER A 150 -3.80 -20.97 -14.27
C SER A 150 -4.86 -20.44 -13.29
N ALA A 151 -4.43 -19.55 -12.38
CA ALA A 151 -5.22 -19.07 -11.24
C ALA A 151 -5.30 -17.54 -11.19
N CYS A 152 -6.43 -17.00 -10.74
CA CYS A 152 -6.67 -15.56 -10.66
C CYS A 152 -5.96 -14.91 -9.45
N ILE A 153 -4.63 -14.88 -9.46
CA ILE A 153 -3.78 -14.35 -8.38
C ILE A 153 -2.95 -13.12 -8.79
N ARG A 154 -3.24 -12.52 -9.94
CA ARG A 154 -2.60 -11.28 -10.40
C ARG A 154 -2.82 -10.11 -9.43
N THR A 155 -1.92 -9.13 -9.47
CA THR A 155 -1.93 -7.91 -8.64
C THR A 155 -3.22 -7.10 -8.82
N ARG A 156 -3.74 -7.03 -10.06
CA ARG A 156 -5.06 -6.48 -10.35
C ARG A 156 -6.05 -7.63 -10.53
N PRO A 157 -7.26 -7.55 -9.94
CA PRO A 157 -8.27 -8.57 -10.15
C PRO A 157 -8.57 -8.67 -11.64
N CYS A 158 -8.81 -9.89 -12.12
CA CYS A 158 -9.20 -10.07 -13.51
C CYS A 158 -10.55 -9.37 -13.76
N PRO A 159 -10.76 -8.78 -14.96
CA PRO A 159 -12.04 -8.17 -15.31
C PRO A 159 -13.19 -9.16 -15.09
N LYS A 160 -14.25 -8.71 -14.43
CA LYS A 160 -15.44 -9.53 -14.17
C LYS A 160 -16.19 -9.88 -15.47
N ASP A 161 -16.02 -9.05 -16.51
CA ASP A 161 -16.77 -9.10 -17.77
C ASP A 161 -16.16 -10.06 -18.83
N GLY A 162 -15.60 -11.20 -18.40
CA GLY A 162 -15.30 -12.33 -19.30
C GLY A 162 -13.87 -12.43 -19.85
N GLY A 163 -12.96 -11.50 -19.53
CA GLY A 163 -11.56 -11.53 -20.02
C GLY A 163 -10.59 -12.45 -19.26
N CYS A 164 -11.05 -13.22 -18.27
CA CYS A 164 -10.17 -14.07 -17.46
C CYS A 164 -9.98 -15.45 -18.12
N LEU A 165 -8.77 -15.72 -18.62
CA LEU A 165 -8.38 -17.01 -19.22
C LEU A 165 -7.93 -18.07 -18.21
N HIS A 166 -7.87 -17.74 -16.92
CA HIS A 166 -7.46 -18.67 -15.86
C HIS A 166 -8.52 -19.74 -15.60
N ARG A 167 -8.09 -20.99 -15.39
CA ARG A 167 -8.95 -22.13 -15.04
C ARG A 167 -9.57 -21.96 -13.64
N TYR A 168 -8.79 -21.45 -12.68
CA TYR A 168 -9.24 -21.25 -11.30
C TYR A 168 -9.57 -19.79 -11.05
N LYS A 169 -10.88 -19.48 -11.05
CA LYS A 169 -11.43 -18.12 -10.88
C LYS A 169 -12.10 -17.89 -9.53
N SER A 170 -12.52 -18.96 -8.85
CA SER A 170 -13.25 -18.86 -7.60
C SER A 170 -12.31 -18.52 -6.45
N ASN A 171 -12.70 -17.53 -5.65
CA ASN A 171 -12.06 -17.18 -4.37
C ASN A 171 -12.17 -18.30 -3.33
N LEU A 172 -12.87 -19.40 -3.62
CA LEU A 172 -12.95 -20.58 -2.75
C LEU A 172 -11.95 -21.67 -3.12
N ASN A 173 -11.24 -21.55 -4.24
CA ASN A 173 -10.27 -22.56 -4.65
C ASN A 173 -8.94 -22.37 -3.87
N PRO A 174 -8.38 -23.43 -3.25
CA PRO A 174 -7.15 -23.32 -2.49
C PRO A 174 -5.96 -22.82 -3.32
N LEU A 175 -5.93 -23.09 -4.63
CA LEU A 175 -4.88 -22.60 -5.54
C LEU A 175 -4.93 -21.09 -5.76
N VAL A 176 -6.04 -20.44 -5.41
CA VAL A 176 -6.19 -18.98 -5.41
C VAL A 176 -6.02 -18.43 -3.99
N ILE A 177 -6.68 -19.04 -2.99
CA ILE A 177 -6.67 -18.57 -1.61
C ILE A 177 -5.25 -18.60 -1.04
N LEU A 178 -4.55 -19.72 -1.15
CA LEU A 178 -3.28 -19.92 -0.47
C LEU A 178 -2.23 -18.90 -0.93
N PRO A 179 -1.99 -18.68 -2.24
CA PRO A 179 -1.09 -17.61 -2.68
C PRO A 179 -1.56 -16.22 -2.22
N CYS A 180 -2.87 -15.92 -2.29
CA CYS A 180 -3.39 -14.62 -1.85
C CYS A 180 -3.16 -14.37 -0.36
N VAL A 181 -3.34 -15.37 0.51
CA VAL A 181 -3.05 -15.28 1.94
C VAL A 181 -1.56 -15.09 2.18
N ILE A 182 -0.71 -15.83 1.47
CA ILE A 182 0.75 -15.68 1.56
C ILE A 182 1.17 -14.24 1.18
N PHE A 183 0.68 -13.72 0.06
CA PHE A 183 0.98 -12.34 -0.34
C PHE A 183 0.45 -11.31 0.66
N LEU A 184 -0.76 -11.52 1.21
CA LEU A 184 -1.32 -10.65 2.25
C LEU A 184 -0.38 -10.57 3.47
N LEU A 185 0.12 -11.71 3.95
CA LEU A 185 1.03 -11.77 5.09
C LEU A 185 2.39 -11.12 4.77
N ILE A 186 2.95 -11.40 3.58
CA ILE A 186 4.20 -10.80 3.12
C ILE A 186 4.07 -9.27 3.05
N ASN A 187 3.01 -8.77 2.43
CA ASN A 187 2.78 -7.35 2.26
C ASN A 187 2.54 -6.67 3.62
N GLY A 188 1.77 -7.30 4.53
CA GLY A 188 1.60 -6.82 5.89
C GLY A 188 2.92 -6.70 6.65
N TYR A 189 3.78 -7.72 6.56
CA TYR A 189 5.12 -7.69 7.14
C TYR A 189 5.99 -6.58 6.52
N GLN A 190 5.97 -6.44 5.20
CA GLN A 190 6.72 -5.38 4.50
C GLN A 190 6.26 -3.98 4.92
N LEU A 191 4.97 -3.75 5.15
CA LEU A 191 4.47 -2.46 5.64
C LEU A 191 4.99 -2.13 7.04
N VAL A 192 5.09 -3.12 7.94
CA VAL A 192 5.69 -2.94 9.27
C VAL A 192 7.17 -2.63 9.14
N TYR A 193 7.89 -3.42 8.34
CA TYR A 193 9.32 -3.25 8.10
C TYR A 193 9.62 -1.84 7.57
N LEU A 194 8.91 -1.40 6.53
CA LEU A 194 9.11 -0.09 5.90
C LEU A 194 8.74 1.08 6.84
N ALA A 195 7.69 0.93 7.66
CA ALA A 195 7.35 1.92 8.68
C ALA A 195 8.47 2.10 9.72
N ASN A 196 9.15 1.03 10.12
CA ASN A 196 10.24 1.14 11.08
C ASN A 196 11.49 1.81 10.51
N GLN A 197 11.73 1.69 9.20
CA GLN A 197 12.83 2.39 8.52
C GLN A 197 12.56 3.89 8.33
N SER A 198 11.31 4.33 8.52
CA SER A 198 10.89 5.73 8.33
C SER A 198 10.97 6.60 9.59
N LYS A 199 11.21 5.99 10.76
CA LYS A 199 11.42 6.66 12.05
C LYS A 199 12.92 6.88 12.29
#